data_AF-A0A1I4WJD1-F1
#
_entry.id   AF-A0A1I4WJD1-F1
#
_cell.length_a   1.000
_cell.length_b   1.000
_cell.length_c   1.000
_cell.angle_alpha   90.00
_cell.angle_beta   90.00
_cell.angle_gamma   90.00
#
_symmetry.space_group_name_H-M   'P 1'
#
loop_
_entity.id
_entity.type
_entity.pdbx_description
1 polymer ?
#
loop_
_entity_poly.entity_id
_entity_poly.type
_entity_poly.pdbx_seq_one_letter_code
_entity_poly.pdbx_strand_id
1 'polypeptide(L)'
;MLSWWRTLRALAVLNVCLWLAVWHLGRASGVHGELQLALSGVYVLVCAYRSMFPRVDLERLVVVDTRLSSIFLGRAAATVAEICFAMQLGLLVHQLGVHAAMPWVQMAAWVVPVFMVVAQGFCWHSVLTLNHITQAVESMLWAAGFSWMAALLGVIALDSSGWVRSLAIFGILGSMCFVAYVLSVDVPMYWRRYQHGRARGQAYMRLDQGAHDAWHRRVPSGSWAAWKADALWLTPYFSLGVWISIAMVCVPGA
;
A
#
# COMPACT_ATOMS: atom_id res chain seq x y z
N MET A 1 -11.61 -8.59 -18.04
CA MET A 1 -12.01 -8.88 -16.65
C MET A 1 -11.56 -10.25 -16.17
N LEU A 2 -12.08 -11.37 -16.71
CA LEU A 2 -11.72 -12.72 -16.26
C LEU A 2 -10.21 -13.04 -16.33
N SER A 3 -9.53 -12.61 -17.41
CA SER A 3 -8.08 -12.78 -17.56
C SER A 3 -7.31 -12.06 -16.45
N TRP A 4 -7.59 -10.77 -16.23
CA TRP A 4 -6.98 -9.98 -15.15
C TRP A 4 -7.18 -10.61 -13.77
N TRP A 5 -8.40 -11.07 -13.45
CA TRP A 5 -8.64 -11.74 -12.16
C TRP A 5 -7.91 -13.09 -12.03
N ARG A 6 -7.76 -13.86 -13.12
CA ARG A 6 -6.89 -15.06 -13.11
C ARG A 6 -5.43 -14.69 -12.83
N THR A 7 -4.93 -13.60 -13.41
CA THR A 7 -3.58 -13.10 -13.14
C THR A 7 -3.42 -12.72 -11.66
N LEU A 8 -4.38 -12.01 -11.06
CA LEU A 8 -4.32 -11.67 -9.63
C LEU A 8 -4.28 -12.91 -8.74
N ARG A 9 -5.06 -13.95 -9.05
CA ARG A 9 -5.03 -15.21 -8.30
C ARG A 9 -3.70 -15.95 -8.45
N ALA A 10 -3.13 -15.96 -9.65
CA ALA A 10 -1.80 -16.53 -9.86
C ALA A 10 -0.72 -15.77 -9.08
N LEU A 11 -0.79 -14.44 -9.06
CA LEU A 11 0.10 -13.58 -8.26
C LEU A 11 -0.07 -13.85 -6.76
N ALA A 12 -1.29 -14.03 -6.27
CA ALA A 12 -1.54 -14.38 -4.87
C ALA A 12 -0.82 -15.67 -4.45
N VAL A 13 -0.95 -16.72 -5.25
CA VAL A 13 -0.26 -18.00 -5.00
C VAL A 13 1.26 -17.81 -5.05
N LEU A 14 1.76 -17.14 -6.09
CA LEU A 14 3.19 -16.85 -6.23
C LEU A 14 3.74 -16.10 -5.00
N ASN A 15 3.06 -15.04 -4.57
CA ASN A 15 3.49 -14.22 -3.44
C ASN A 15 3.55 -15.01 -2.13
N VAL A 16 2.54 -15.84 -1.86
CA VAL A 16 2.54 -16.71 -0.67
C VAL A 16 3.69 -17.72 -0.75
N CYS A 17 3.90 -18.35 -1.90
CA CYS A 17 5.02 -19.27 -2.10
C CYS A 17 6.38 -18.59 -1.91
N LEU A 18 6.56 -17.38 -2.43
CA LEU A 18 7.79 -16.60 -2.27
C LEU A 18 8.04 -16.24 -0.79
N TRP A 19 7.01 -15.81 -0.08
CA TRP A 19 7.13 -15.50 1.35
C TRP A 19 7.46 -16.75 2.18
N LEU A 20 6.78 -17.88 1.91
CA LEU A 20 7.10 -19.16 2.55
C LEU A 20 8.55 -19.60 2.25
N ALA A 21 9.02 -19.42 1.01
CA ALA A 21 10.40 -19.73 0.66
C ALA A 21 11.40 -18.87 1.46
N VAL A 22 11.15 -17.56 1.62
CA VAL A 22 12.00 -16.68 2.43
C VAL A 22 11.99 -17.11 3.90
N TRP A 23 10.82 -17.47 4.44
CA TRP A 23 10.69 -17.98 5.80
C TRP A 23 11.50 -19.28 5.99
N HIS A 24 11.33 -20.28 5.11
CA HIS A 24 12.00 -21.57 5.21
C HIS A 24 13.52 -21.50 5.02
N LEU A 25 14.00 -20.57 4.20
CA LEU A 25 15.44 -20.38 3.96
C LEU A 25 16.16 -19.71 5.14
N GLY A 26 15.45 -19.36 6.22
CA GLY A 26 16.06 -18.78 7.42
C GLY A 26 16.75 -17.43 7.19
N ARG A 27 16.35 -16.70 6.13
CA ARG A 27 16.97 -15.41 5.77
C ARG A 27 16.66 -14.29 6.76
N ALA A 28 15.63 -14.47 7.58
CA ALA A 28 15.27 -13.58 8.67
C ALA A 28 15.96 -14.05 9.97
N SER A 29 17.20 -13.61 10.20
CA SER A 29 17.90 -13.85 11.46
C SER A 29 17.92 -12.60 12.33
N GLY A 30 17.61 -12.75 13.62
CA GLY A 30 17.61 -11.66 14.60
C GLY A 30 16.29 -10.87 14.64
N VAL A 31 16.15 -10.03 15.67
CA VAL A 31 14.90 -9.32 15.99
C VAL A 31 14.39 -8.48 14.81
N HIS A 32 15.28 -7.82 14.07
CA HIS A 32 14.89 -7.04 12.89
C HIS A 32 14.32 -7.91 11.77
N GLY A 33 15.01 -9.01 11.42
CA GLY A 33 14.59 -9.91 10.35
C GLY A 33 13.26 -10.59 10.67
N GLU A 34 13.09 -11.06 11.91
CA GLU A 34 11.84 -11.67 12.38
C GLU A 34 10.66 -10.69 12.31
N LEU A 35 10.87 -9.44 12.73
CA LEU A 35 9.84 -8.40 12.65
C LEU A 35 9.50 -8.06 11.20
N GLN A 36 10.49 -7.89 10.32
CA GLN A 36 10.26 -7.70 8.89
C GLN A 36 9.47 -8.86 8.27
N LEU A 37 9.83 -10.10 8.62
CA LEU A 37 9.15 -11.30 8.13
C LEU A 37 7.68 -11.34 8.56
N ALA A 38 7.38 -11.03 9.82
CA ALA A 38 6.03 -11.01 10.36
C ALA A 38 5.18 -9.91 9.70
N LEU A 39 5.70 -8.68 9.60
CA LEU A 39 5.02 -7.57 8.92
C LEU A 39 4.77 -7.88 7.45
N SER A 40 5.76 -8.45 6.76
CA SER A 40 5.62 -8.89 5.37
C SER A 40 4.56 -9.98 5.23
N GLY A 41 4.51 -10.94 6.15
CA GLY A 41 3.52 -12.02 6.13
C GLY A 41 2.09 -11.50 6.19
N VAL A 42 1.81 -10.53 7.06
CA VAL A 42 0.50 -9.87 7.12
C VAL A 42 0.18 -9.19 5.80
N TYR A 43 1.12 -8.43 5.23
CA TYR A 43 0.93 -7.75 3.95
C TYR A 43 0.66 -8.74 2.80
N VAL A 44 1.44 -9.82 2.69
CA VAL A 44 1.30 -10.89 1.69
C VAL A 44 -0.06 -11.56 1.79
N LEU A 45 -0.48 -11.96 3.00
CA LEU A 45 -1.75 -12.67 3.21
C LEU A 45 -2.95 -11.79 2.91
N VAL A 46 -2.91 -10.51 3.30
CA VAL A 46 -3.97 -9.55 2.94
C VAL A 46 -4.00 -9.31 1.44
N CYS A 47 -2.85 -9.12 0.78
CA CYS A 47 -2.80 -8.96 -0.67
C CYS A 47 -3.32 -10.22 -1.39
N ALA A 48 -3.03 -11.42 -0.89
CA ALA A 48 -3.59 -12.66 -1.41
C ALA A 48 -5.12 -12.70 -1.27
N TYR A 49 -5.65 -12.37 -0.08
CA TYR A 49 -7.08 -12.24 0.15
C TYR A 49 -7.73 -11.22 -0.80
N ARG A 50 -7.15 -10.03 -0.96
CA ARG A 50 -7.66 -8.97 -1.86
C ARG A 50 -7.54 -9.35 -3.34
N SER A 51 -6.59 -10.20 -3.71
CA SER A 51 -6.44 -10.72 -5.07
C SER A 51 -7.50 -11.77 -5.40
N MET A 52 -7.91 -12.56 -4.40
CA MET A 52 -9.03 -13.51 -4.52
C MET A 52 -10.37 -12.79 -4.60
N PHE A 53 -10.53 -11.69 -3.86
CA PHE A 53 -11.74 -10.86 -3.83
C PHE A 53 -11.43 -9.39 -4.20
N PRO A 54 -11.12 -9.09 -5.48
CA PRO A 54 -10.85 -7.72 -5.89
C PRO A 54 -12.10 -6.86 -5.72
N ARG A 55 -11.87 -5.61 -5.33
CA ARG A 55 -12.90 -4.62 -5.02
C ARG A 55 -12.43 -3.22 -5.33
N VAL A 56 -13.38 -2.34 -5.62
CA VAL A 56 -13.16 -0.89 -5.67
C VAL A 56 -13.97 -0.27 -4.54
N ASP A 57 -13.26 0.36 -3.60
CA ASP A 57 -13.83 0.70 -2.30
C ASP A 57 -14.91 1.79 -2.42
N LEU A 58 -14.65 2.89 -3.13
CA LEU A 58 -15.61 4.01 -3.29
C LEU A 58 -16.85 3.62 -4.10
N GLU A 59 -16.67 2.96 -5.23
CA GLU A 59 -17.77 2.58 -6.13
C GLU A 59 -18.52 1.32 -5.65
N ARG A 60 -18.05 0.69 -4.56
CA ARG A 60 -18.56 -0.57 -3.99
C ARG A 60 -18.54 -1.74 -4.98
N LEU A 61 -17.63 -1.69 -5.95
CA LEU A 61 -17.55 -2.70 -7.00
C LEU A 61 -16.88 -3.95 -6.48
N VAL A 62 -17.45 -5.11 -6.80
CA VAL A 62 -16.87 -6.41 -6.48
C VAL A 62 -16.87 -7.34 -7.70
N VAL A 63 -15.91 -8.25 -7.75
CA VAL A 63 -15.89 -9.30 -8.79
C VAL A 63 -16.83 -10.44 -8.45
N VAL A 64 -16.87 -10.82 -7.17
CA VAL A 64 -17.70 -11.92 -6.64
C VAL A 64 -18.52 -11.37 -5.49
N ASP A 65 -19.82 -11.62 -5.47
CA ASP A 65 -20.68 -11.22 -4.36
C ASP A 65 -20.63 -12.26 -3.23
N THR A 66 -19.82 -11.99 -2.21
CA THR A 66 -19.78 -12.78 -0.98
C THR A 66 -19.63 -11.86 0.22
N ARG A 67 -19.87 -12.37 1.44
CA ARG A 67 -19.59 -11.61 2.68
C ARG A 67 -18.11 -11.23 2.81
N LEU A 68 -17.20 -12.04 2.28
CA LEU A 68 -15.77 -11.74 2.22
C LEU A 68 -15.44 -10.59 1.25
N SER A 69 -16.30 -10.34 0.27
CA SER A 69 -16.15 -9.18 -0.63
C SER A 69 -16.68 -7.88 -0.03
N SER A 70 -17.02 -7.86 1.27
CA SER A 70 -17.42 -6.62 1.96
C SER A 70 -16.34 -5.54 1.80
N ILE A 71 -16.78 -4.32 1.52
CA ILE A 71 -15.87 -3.17 1.37
C ILE A 71 -15.28 -2.80 2.72
N PHE A 72 -16.08 -2.85 3.78
CA PHE A 72 -15.61 -2.59 5.13
C PHE A 72 -14.52 -3.58 5.56
N LEU A 73 -14.79 -4.90 5.45
CA LEU A 73 -13.81 -5.94 5.80
C LEU A 73 -12.55 -5.81 4.95
N GLY A 74 -12.73 -5.46 3.68
CA GLY A 74 -11.66 -5.23 2.75
C GLY A 74 -10.74 -4.09 3.11
N ARG A 75 -11.35 -2.96 3.44
CA ARG A 75 -10.64 -1.75 3.84
C ARG A 75 -9.94 -1.95 5.17
N ALA A 76 -10.56 -2.64 6.13
CA ALA A 76 -9.94 -3.00 7.39
C ALA A 76 -8.69 -3.88 7.21
N ALA A 77 -8.80 -4.96 6.43
CA ALA A 77 -7.66 -5.82 6.13
C ALA A 77 -6.54 -5.01 5.44
N ALA A 78 -6.90 -4.17 4.49
CA ALA A 78 -5.97 -3.32 3.77
C ALA A 78 -5.28 -2.28 4.67
N THR A 79 -6.00 -1.66 5.59
CA THR A 79 -5.42 -0.74 6.58
C THR A 79 -4.37 -1.45 7.44
N VAL A 80 -4.66 -2.65 7.93
CA VAL A 80 -3.68 -3.45 8.69
C VAL A 80 -2.44 -3.72 7.84
N ALA A 81 -2.62 -4.18 6.59
CA ALA A 81 -1.52 -4.46 5.68
C ALA A 81 -0.69 -3.21 5.36
N GLU A 82 -1.33 -2.08 5.05
CA GLU A 82 -0.67 -0.82 4.73
C GLU A 82 0.11 -0.27 5.92
N ILE A 83 -0.40 -0.41 7.14
CA ILE A 83 0.35 -0.07 8.36
C ILE A 83 1.55 -1.00 8.51
N CYS A 84 1.40 -2.31 8.30
CA CYS A 84 2.53 -3.24 8.34
C CYS A 84 3.61 -2.85 7.32
N PHE A 85 3.22 -2.57 6.07
CA PHE A 85 4.14 -2.13 5.02
C PHE A 85 4.83 -0.81 5.35
N ALA A 86 4.08 0.16 5.90
CA ALA A 86 4.61 1.43 6.36
C ALA A 86 5.67 1.26 7.46
N MET A 87 5.41 0.35 8.41
CA MET A 87 6.38 -0.01 9.45
C MET A 87 7.62 -0.68 8.85
N GLN A 88 7.47 -1.54 7.83
CA GLN A 88 8.63 -2.13 7.13
C GLN A 88 9.52 -1.06 6.48
N LEU A 89 8.92 -0.04 5.86
CA LEU A 89 9.66 1.08 5.25
C LEU A 89 10.41 1.90 6.31
N GLY A 90 9.74 2.22 7.43
CA GLY A 90 10.39 2.92 8.55
C GLY A 90 11.56 2.11 9.14
N LEU A 91 11.34 0.82 9.36
CA LEU A 91 12.36 -0.13 9.84
C LEU A 91 13.55 -0.24 8.87
N LEU A 92 13.30 -0.26 7.56
CA LEU A 92 14.34 -0.29 6.54
C LEU A 92 15.23 0.95 6.62
N VAL A 93 14.64 2.15 6.59
CA VAL A 93 15.42 3.40 6.66
C VAL A 93 16.15 3.52 7.99
N HIS A 94 15.51 3.10 9.09
CA HIS A 94 16.13 3.05 10.40
C HIS A 94 17.40 2.19 10.39
N GLN A 95 17.31 0.95 9.89
CA GLN A 95 18.48 0.06 9.81
C GLN A 95 19.58 0.61 8.91
N LEU A 96 19.24 1.19 7.76
CA LEU A 96 20.24 1.84 6.91
C LEU A 96 20.91 3.02 7.63
N GLY A 97 20.17 3.74 8.47
CA GLY A 97 20.72 4.77 9.35
C GLY A 97 21.62 4.22 10.46
N VAL A 98 21.41 2.98 10.92
CA VAL A 98 22.35 2.30 11.83
C VAL A 98 23.64 1.94 11.11
N HIS A 99 23.54 1.29 9.94
CA HIS A 99 24.70 0.93 9.11
C HIS A 99 25.53 2.16 8.66
N ALA A 100 24.89 3.30 8.47
CA ALA A 100 25.55 4.57 8.14
C ALA A 100 26.00 5.38 9.38
N ALA A 101 25.83 4.86 10.60
CA ALA A 101 26.15 5.55 11.85
C ALA A 101 25.51 6.95 11.99
N MET A 102 24.24 7.09 11.58
CA MET A 102 23.46 8.34 11.61
C MET A 102 22.25 8.25 12.57
N PRO A 103 22.42 8.56 13.87
CA PRO A 103 21.34 8.46 14.87
C PRO A 103 20.13 9.35 14.56
N TRP A 104 20.34 10.52 13.96
CA TRP A 104 19.24 11.42 13.62
C TRP A 104 18.37 10.85 12.49
N VAL A 105 18.96 10.14 11.52
CA VAL A 105 18.22 9.44 10.45
C VAL A 105 17.38 8.31 11.03
N GLN A 106 17.92 7.59 12.01
CA GLN A 106 17.21 6.51 12.70
C GLN A 106 15.92 7.00 13.36
N MET A 107 15.96 8.18 13.99
CA MET A 107 14.77 8.81 14.58
C MET A 107 13.82 9.33 13.50
N ALA A 108 14.37 10.01 12.49
CA ALA A 108 13.61 10.58 11.38
C ALA A 108 12.88 9.53 10.54
N ALA A 109 13.38 8.30 10.47
CA ALA A 109 12.78 7.19 9.74
C ALA A 109 11.35 6.88 10.20
N TRP A 110 11.04 7.08 11.49
CA TRP A 110 9.71 6.79 12.05
C TRP A 110 8.62 7.79 11.62
N VAL A 111 9.00 8.93 11.04
CA VAL A 111 8.04 9.85 10.43
C VAL A 111 7.36 9.21 9.20
N VAL A 112 8.05 8.29 8.50
CA VAL A 112 7.52 7.58 7.34
C VAL A 112 6.21 6.85 7.69
N PRO A 113 6.17 5.91 8.66
CA PRO A 113 4.92 5.25 9.02
C PRO A 113 3.87 6.18 9.61
N VAL A 114 4.24 7.28 10.27
CA VAL A 114 3.28 8.27 10.78
C VAL A 114 2.44 8.86 9.65
N PHE A 115 3.07 9.27 8.54
CA PHE A 115 2.34 9.77 7.37
C PHE A 115 1.31 8.75 6.86
N MET A 116 1.72 7.49 6.74
CA MET A 116 0.90 6.42 6.19
C MET A 116 -0.23 5.99 7.12
N VAL A 117 -0.01 6.01 8.44
CA VAL A 117 -1.06 5.76 9.45
C VAL A 117 -2.10 6.88 9.42
N VAL A 118 -1.68 8.15 9.35
CA VAL A 118 -2.60 9.28 9.24
C VAL A 118 -3.39 9.20 7.93
N ALA A 119 -2.76 8.77 6.84
CA ALA A 119 -3.40 8.56 5.54
C ALA A 119 -4.60 7.57 5.65
N GLN A 120 -4.50 6.54 6.49
CA GLN A 120 -5.61 5.59 6.71
C GLN A 120 -6.88 6.26 7.24
N GLY A 121 -6.75 7.29 8.08
CA GLY A 121 -7.90 8.06 8.57
C GLY A 121 -8.67 8.73 7.42
N PHE A 122 -7.95 9.30 6.46
CA PHE A 122 -8.53 9.90 5.25
C PHE A 122 -9.09 8.85 4.30
N CYS A 123 -8.44 7.67 4.21
CA CYS A 123 -8.96 6.53 3.46
C CYS A 123 -10.33 6.10 4.01
N TRP A 124 -10.42 5.89 5.32
CA TRP A 124 -11.67 5.52 5.98
C TRP A 124 -12.74 6.59 5.82
N HIS A 125 -12.40 7.85 6.03
CA HIS A 125 -13.33 8.94 5.78
C HIS A 125 -13.85 8.89 4.33
N SER A 126 -12.97 8.69 3.35
CA SER A 126 -13.35 8.61 1.94
C SER A 126 -14.31 7.45 1.66
N VAL A 127 -13.97 6.27 2.14
CA VAL A 127 -14.78 5.06 1.95
C VAL A 127 -16.15 5.22 2.59
N LEU A 128 -16.24 5.74 3.81
CA LEU A 128 -17.50 5.86 4.53
C LEU A 128 -18.38 6.98 3.95
N THR A 129 -17.80 8.12 3.54
CA THR A 129 -18.58 9.27 3.05
C THR A 129 -18.80 9.26 1.54
N LEU A 130 -18.17 8.34 0.81
CA LEU A 130 -18.06 8.33 -0.66
C LEU A 130 -17.37 9.58 -1.23
N ASN A 131 -16.54 10.24 -0.41
CA ASN A 131 -15.89 11.48 -0.78
C ASN A 131 -14.53 11.22 -1.43
N HIS A 132 -14.46 11.41 -2.74
CA HIS A 132 -13.24 11.21 -3.52
C HIS A 132 -12.11 12.18 -3.18
N ILE A 133 -12.40 13.39 -2.64
CA ILE A 133 -11.32 14.35 -2.32
C ILE A 133 -10.46 13.89 -1.16
N THR A 134 -11.04 13.22 -0.16
CA THR A 134 -10.26 12.71 0.97
C THR A 134 -9.39 11.52 0.57
N GLN A 135 -9.76 10.81 -0.49
CA GLN A 135 -8.87 9.82 -1.10
C GLN A 135 -7.66 10.49 -1.78
N ALA A 136 -7.86 11.64 -2.46
CA ALA A 136 -6.73 12.40 -2.99
C ALA A 136 -5.78 12.89 -1.87
N VAL A 137 -6.33 13.33 -0.73
CA VAL A 137 -5.52 13.72 0.44
C VAL A 137 -4.73 12.54 1.01
N GLU A 138 -5.35 11.36 1.07
CA GLU A 138 -4.69 10.11 1.46
C GLU A 138 -3.50 9.80 0.55
N SER A 139 -3.69 9.80 -0.77
CA SER A 139 -2.62 9.61 -1.73
C SER A 139 -1.50 10.65 -1.59
N MET A 140 -1.84 11.90 -1.31
CA MET A 140 -0.85 12.96 -1.07
C MET A 140 -0.04 12.74 0.21
N LEU A 141 -0.63 12.21 1.27
CA LEU A 141 0.10 11.84 2.49
C LEU A 141 1.09 10.71 2.24
N TRP A 142 0.71 9.72 1.42
CA TRP A 142 1.65 8.69 0.95
C TRP A 142 2.81 9.30 0.15
N ALA A 143 2.52 10.21 -0.79
CA ALA A 143 3.57 10.88 -1.56
C ALA A 143 4.50 11.72 -0.66
N ALA A 144 3.96 12.39 0.36
CA ALA A 144 4.76 13.11 1.34
C ALA A 144 5.68 12.16 2.13
N GLY A 145 5.14 11.03 2.62
CA GLY A 145 5.93 10.01 3.34
C GLY A 145 7.04 9.41 2.48
N PHE A 146 6.77 9.10 1.21
CA PHE A 146 7.79 8.61 0.27
C PHE A 146 8.80 9.69 -0.13
N SER A 147 8.40 10.95 -0.23
CA SER A 147 9.32 12.07 -0.47
C SER A 147 10.28 12.25 0.72
N TRP A 148 9.75 12.14 1.95
CA TRP A 148 10.55 12.15 3.16
C TRP A 148 11.54 10.98 3.20
N MET A 149 11.06 9.77 2.90
CA MET A 149 11.91 8.58 2.77
C MET A 149 13.02 8.79 1.75
N ALA A 150 12.71 9.31 0.56
CA ALA A 150 13.70 9.60 -0.49
C ALA A 150 14.76 10.60 -0.02
N ALA A 151 14.38 11.63 0.73
CA ALA A 151 15.32 12.59 1.30
C ALA A 151 16.28 11.94 2.30
N LEU A 152 15.76 11.11 3.23
CA LEU A 152 16.60 10.38 4.19
C LEU A 152 17.55 9.40 3.51
N LEU A 153 17.05 8.64 2.53
CA LEU A 153 17.88 7.74 1.73
C LEU A 153 18.93 8.50 0.91
N GLY A 154 18.61 9.71 0.44
CA GLY A 154 19.56 10.59 -0.22
C GLY A 154 20.73 10.95 0.69
N VAL A 155 20.45 11.31 1.95
CA VAL A 155 21.50 11.59 2.93
C VAL A 155 22.34 10.35 3.23
N ILE A 156 21.70 9.19 3.42
CA ILE A 156 22.43 7.92 3.60
C ILE A 156 23.32 7.62 2.38
N ALA A 157 22.81 7.81 1.16
CA ALA A 157 23.53 7.49 -0.07
C ALA A 157 24.78 8.36 -0.30
N LEU A 158 24.81 9.58 0.24
CA LEU A 158 25.94 10.49 0.12
C LEU A 158 27.14 10.08 1.00
N ASP A 159 26.87 9.49 2.16
CA ASP A 159 27.89 9.17 3.17
C ASP A 159 28.21 7.67 3.27
N SER A 160 27.39 6.82 2.65
CA SER A 160 27.58 5.37 2.63
C SER A 160 28.22 4.87 1.34
N SER A 161 28.77 3.65 1.41
CA SER A 161 29.36 2.94 0.27
C SER A 161 28.87 1.49 0.19
N GLY A 162 29.16 0.82 -0.92
CA GLY A 162 28.80 -0.58 -1.11
C GLY A 162 27.28 -0.83 -1.17
N TRP A 163 26.83 -1.92 -0.53
CA TRP A 163 25.46 -2.40 -0.63
C TRP A 163 24.43 -1.43 -0.01
N VAL A 164 24.80 -0.71 1.06
CA VAL A 164 23.95 0.29 1.73
C VAL A 164 23.59 1.41 0.76
N ARG A 165 24.58 1.95 0.06
CA ARG A 165 24.38 3.00 -0.96
C ARG A 165 23.54 2.49 -2.13
N SER A 166 23.81 1.28 -2.63
CA SER A 166 23.01 0.70 -3.71
C SER A 166 21.54 0.53 -3.33
N LEU A 167 21.27 0.06 -2.11
CA LEU A 167 19.91 -0.11 -1.60
C LEU A 167 19.22 1.25 -1.36
N ALA A 168 19.96 2.25 -0.86
CA ALA A 168 19.44 3.60 -0.71
C ALA A 168 19.07 4.23 -2.07
N ILE A 169 19.93 4.13 -3.08
CA ILE A 169 19.64 4.60 -4.44
C ILE A 169 18.41 3.88 -5.03
N PHE A 170 18.32 2.57 -4.87
CA PHE A 170 17.15 1.81 -5.31
C PHE A 170 15.87 2.30 -4.62
N GLY A 171 15.91 2.53 -3.31
CA GLY A 171 14.80 3.07 -2.54
C GLY A 171 14.40 4.50 -2.97
N ILE A 172 15.37 5.36 -3.32
CA ILE A 172 15.12 6.70 -3.88
C ILE A 172 14.36 6.56 -5.21
N LEU A 173 14.84 5.74 -6.13
CA LEU A 173 14.21 5.56 -7.44
C LEU A 173 12.78 5.01 -7.29
N GLY A 174 12.57 4.03 -6.41
CA GLY A 174 11.25 3.48 -6.12
C GLY A 174 10.31 4.53 -5.52
N SER A 175 10.78 5.32 -4.54
CA SER A 175 10.01 6.38 -3.91
C SER A 175 9.63 7.48 -4.90
N MET A 176 10.58 7.92 -5.74
CA MET A 176 10.34 8.94 -6.76
C MET A 176 9.36 8.46 -7.84
N CYS A 177 9.46 7.18 -8.24
CA CYS A 177 8.50 6.57 -9.17
C CYS A 177 7.08 6.56 -8.59
N PHE A 178 6.94 6.19 -7.32
CA PHE A 178 5.65 6.23 -6.62
C PHE A 178 5.08 7.65 -6.50
N VAL A 179 5.91 8.62 -6.10
CA VAL A 179 5.49 10.03 -6.01
C VAL A 179 5.06 10.56 -7.38
N ALA A 180 5.81 10.26 -8.43
CA ALA A 180 5.44 10.65 -9.79
C ALA A 180 4.10 10.02 -10.20
N TYR A 181 3.86 8.75 -9.89
CA TYR A 181 2.58 8.09 -10.13
C TYR A 181 1.43 8.80 -9.39
N VAL A 182 1.60 9.11 -8.10
CA VAL A 182 0.57 9.78 -7.30
C VAL A 182 0.20 11.13 -7.90
N LEU A 183 1.20 11.95 -8.26
CA LEU A 183 0.99 13.30 -8.74
C LEU A 183 0.44 13.36 -10.18
N SER A 184 0.83 12.41 -11.03
CA SER A 184 0.46 12.42 -12.46
C SER A 184 -0.79 11.60 -12.79
N VAL A 185 -1.09 10.57 -12.02
CA VAL A 185 -2.17 9.62 -12.31
C VAL A 185 -3.22 9.62 -11.19
N ASP A 186 -2.80 9.35 -9.96
CA ASP A 186 -3.72 9.00 -8.87
C ASP A 186 -4.53 10.20 -8.36
N VAL A 187 -3.85 11.27 -7.92
CA VAL A 187 -4.50 12.51 -7.46
C VAL A 187 -5.36 13.14 -8.57
N PRO A 188 -4.89 13.27 -9.83
CA PRO A 188 -5.73 13.75 -10.92
C PRO A 188 -6.96 12.87 -11.18
N MET A 189 -6.87 11.56 -11.01
CA MET A 189 -8.02 10.65 -11.14
C MET A 189 -9.08 10.95 -10.08
N TYR A 190 -8.70 11.01 -8.80
CA TYR A 190 -9.64 11.30 -7.72
C TYR A 190 -10.23 12.71 -7.80
N TRP A 191 -9.43 13.69 -8.22
CA TRP A 191 -9.89 15.04 -8.48
C TRP A 191 -10.95 15.09 -9.59
N ARG A 192 -10.75 14.39 -10.71
CA ARG A 192 -11.77 14.27 -11.77
C ARG A 192 -13.04 13.59 -11.26
N ARG A 193 -12.93 12.49 -10.50
CA ARG A 193 -14.09 11.80 -9.88
C ARG A 193 -14.85 12.72 -8.93
N TYR A 194 -14.15 13.51 -8.13
CA TYR A 194 -14.74 14.53 -7.26
C TYR A 194 -15.51 15.60 -8.04
N GLN A 195 -14.93 16.16 -9.10
CA GLN A 195 -15.61 17.15 -9.95
C GLN A 195 -16.87 16.57 -10.61
N HIS A 196 -16.79 15.35 -11.14
CA HIS A 196 -17.95 14.66 -11.71
C HIS A 196 -19.04 14.37 -10.69
N GLY A 197 -18.68 13.91 -9.49
CA GLY A 197 -19.62 13.71 -8.39
C GLY A 197 -20.34 15.00 -8.02
N ARG A 198 -19.58 16.09 -7.88
CA ARG A 198 -20.14 17.42 -7.62
C ARG A 198 -21.09 17.92 -8.72
N ALA A 199 -20.72 17.75 -9.99
CA ALA A 199 -21.57 18.16 -11.11
C ALA A 199 -22.90 17.38 -11.18
N ARG A 200 -22.93 16.15 -10.65
CA ARG A 200 -24.13 15.31 -10.56
C ARG A 200 -24.91 15.48 -9.26
N GLY A 201 -24.51 16.42 -8.39
CA GLY A 201 -25.17 16.63 -7.11
C GLY A 201 -25.00 15.47 -6.13
N GLN A 202 -23.86 14.77 -6.18
CA GLN A 202 -23.59 13.63 -5.29
C GLN A 202 -23.71 14.05 -3.83
N ALA A 203 -24.66 13.42 -3.12
CA ALA A 203 -24.78 13.55 -1.68
C ALA A 203 -23.73 12.68 -0.98
N TYR A 204 -23.01 13.26 -0.02
CA TYR A 204 -22.09 12.52 0.84
C TYR A 204 -22.86 11.78 1.92
N MET A 205 -22.42 10.57 2.23
CA MET A 205 -23.02 9.77 3.29
C MET A 205 -22.54 10.24 4.65
N ARG A 206 -23.43 10.17 5.66
CA ARG A 206 -23.01 10.26 7.07
C ARG A 206 -22.19 9.02 7.42
N LEU A 207 -21.28 9.14 8.38
CA LEU A 207 -20.32 8.07 8.71
C LEU A 207 -20.99 6.76 9.15
N ASP A 208 -22.07 6.84 9.93
CA ASP A 208 -22.87 5.72 10.40
C ASP A 208 -23.56 4.98 9.22
N GLN A 209 -24.20 5.74 8.35
CA GLN A 209 -24.82 5.22 7.13
C GLN A 209 -23.78 4.61 6.19
N GLY A 210 -22.62 5.27 6.07
CA GLY A 210 -21.48 4.84 5.30
C GLY A 210 -20.88 3.51 5.77
N ALA A 211 -20.82 3.29 7.08
CA ALA A 211 -20.33 2.05 7.66
C ALA A 211 -21.28 0.88 7.35
N HIS A 212 -22.58 1.09 7.52
CA HIS A 212 -23.59 0.11 7.15
C HIS A 212 -23.58 -0.17 5.63
N ASP A 213 -23.50 0.87 4.81
CA ASP A 213 -23.37 0.76 3.34
C ASP A 213 -22.12 -0.03 2.95
N ALA A 214 -20.95 0.30 3.49
CA ALA A 214 -19.69 -0.40 3.20
C ALA A 214 -19.70 -1.87 3.67
N TRP A 215 -20.51 -2.20 4.69
CA TRP A 215 -20.66 -3.57 5.15
C TRP A 215 -21.53 -4.41 4.20
N HIS A 216 -22.66 -3.86 3.77
CA HIS A 216 -23.72 -4.60 3.08
C HIS A 216 -23.73 -4.44 1.56
N ARG A 217 -23.53 -3.22 1.06
CA ARG A 217 -23.63 -2.91 -0.37
C ARG A 217 -22.41 -3.44 -1.11
N ARG A 218 -22.68 -4.28 -2.09
CA ARG A 218 -21.71 -4.81 -3.05
C ARG A 218 -22.37 -4.75 -4.42
N VAL A 219 -21.67 -4.18 -5.38
CA VAL A 219 -22.16 -4.04 -6.75
C VAL A 219 -21.30 -4.94 -7.64
N PRO A 220 -21.78 -6.15 -7.99
CA PRO A 220 -21.03 -7.05 -8.86
C PRO A 220 -20.85 -6.43 -10.24
N SER A 221 -19.62 -6.38 -10.74
CA SER A 221 -19.34 -5.82 -12.07
C SER A 221 -18.33 -6.66 -12.83
N GLY A 222 -18.78 -7.22 -13.96
CA GLY A 222 -17.92 -7.89 -14.94
C GLY A 222 -17.30 -6.94 -15.99
N SER A 223 -17.63 -5.64 -15.94
CA SER A 223 -17.27 -4.68 -16.98
C SER A 223 -15.83 -4.20 -16.85
N TRP A 224 -14.95 -4.56 -17.79
CA TRP A 224 -13.55 -4.11 -17.77
C TRP A 224 -13.39 -2.58 -17.73
N ALA A 225 -14.30 -1.83 -18.38
CA ALA A 225 -14.25 -0.37 -18.38
C ALA A 225 -14.38 0.23 -16.98
N ALA A 226 -15.18 -0.39 -16.10
CA ALA A 226 -15.34 0.04 -14.71
C ALA A 226 -14.10 -0.25 -13.84
N TRP A 227 -13.29 -1.23 -14.23
CA TRP A 227 -12.12 -1.68 -13.46
C TRP A 227 -10.79 -1.16 -13.99
N LYS A 228 -10.71 -0.75 -15.25
CA LYS A 228 -9.43 -0.42 -15.92
C LYS A 228 -8.59 0.61 -15.16
N ALA A 229 -9.24 1.64 -14.60
CA ALA A 229 -8.56 2.68 -13.84
C ALA A 229 -7.96 2.13 -12.55
N ASP A 230 -8.77 1.44 -11.73
CA ASP A 230 -8.34 0.90 -10.44
C ASP A 230 -7.41 -0.32 -10.60
N ALA A 231 -7.53 -1.08 -11.69
CA ALA A 231 -6.64 -2.18 -12.03
C ALA A 231 -5.19 -1.72 -12.25
N LEU A 232 -4.98 -0.47 -12.68
CA LEU A 232 -3.64 0.12 -12.84
C LEU A 232 -2.91 0.25 -11.50
N TRP A 233 -3.66 0.49 -10.41
CA TRP A 233 -3.13 0.55 -9.05
C TRP A 233 -3.08 -0.83 -8.37
N LEU A 234 -4.17 -1.59 -8.47
CA LEU A 234 -4.30 -2.88 -7.79
C LEU A 234 -3.24 -3.89 -8.26
N THR A 235 -2.89 -3.88 -9.55
CA THR A 235 -1.91 -4.82 -10.10
C THR A 235 -0.51 -4.63 -9.50
N PRO A 236 0.13 -3.44 -9.54
CA PRO A 236 1.43 -3.23 -8.90
C PRO A 236 1.35 -3.36 -7.37
N TYR A 237 0.26 -2.95 -6.74
CA TYR A 237 0.06 -3.12 -5.29
C TYR A 237 0.08 -4.61 -4.88
N PHE A 238 -0.60 -5.49 -5.64
CA PHE A 238 -0.61 -6.94 -5.38
C PHE A 238 0.60 -7.69 -5.95
N SER A 239 1.53 -7.03 -6.63
CA SER A 239 2.74 -7.66 -7.19
C SER A 239 4.00 -6.97 -6.67
N LEU A 240 4.42 -5.88 -7.30
CA LEU A 240 5.61 -5.11 -6.95
C LEU A 240 5.65 -4.72 -5.48
N GLY A 241 4.53 -4.24 -4.90
CA GLY A 241 4.44 -3.90 -3.48
C GLY A 241 4.75 -5.11 -2.59
N VAL A 242 4.22 -6.29 -2.95
CA VAL A 242 4.44 -7.53 -2.21
C VAL A 242 5.88 -8.01 -2.37
N TRP A 243 6.46 -7.91 -3.57
CA TRP A 243 7.85 -8.30 -3.80
C TRP A 243 8.84 -7.39 -3.08
N ILE A 244 8.56 -6.08 -3.03
CA ILE A 244 9.35 -5.14 -2.21
C ILE A 244 9.20 -5.47 -0.72
N SER A 245 7.99 -5.74 -0.24
CA SER A 245 7.73 -6.17 1.14
C SER A 245 8.54 -7.41 1.53
N ILE A 246 8.57 -8.43 0.65
CA ILE A 246 9.35 -9.66 0.86
C ILE A 246 10.85 -9.37 0.76
N ALA A 247 11.28 -8.54 -0.19
CA ALA A 247 12.70 -8.20 -0.38
C ALA A 247 13.29 -7.47 0.84
N MET A 248 12.50 -6.63 1.53
CA MET A 248 12.93 -5.96 2.77
C MET A 248 13.28 -6.94 3.89
N VAL A 249 12.70 -8.14 3.91
CA VAL A 249 13.04 -9.20 4.88
C VAL A 249 14.47 -9.70 4.70
N CYS A 250 15.01 -9.61 3.49
CA CYS A 250 16.36 -10.07 3.17
C CYS A 250 17.44 -9.02 3.45
N VAL A 251 17.08 -7.84 3.98
CA VAL A 251 18.04 -6.79 4.33
C VAL A 251 18.71 -7.17 5.65
N PRO A 252 20.07 -7.22 5.70
CA PRO A 252 20.78 -7.55 6.93
C PRO A 252 20.48 -6.55 8.05
N GLY A 253 20.13 -7.08 9.23
CA GLY A 253 20.13 -6.29 10.46
C GLY A 253 21.55 -5.78 10.77
N ALA A 254 21.64 -4.60 11.35
CA ALA A 254 22.86 -4.05 11.93
C ALA A 254 23.22 -4.71 13.27
#